data_AF-D4BDH5-F1
#
_entry.id   AF-D4BDH5-F1
#
_cell.length_a   1.000
_cell.length_b   1.000
_cell.length_c   1.000
_cell.angle_alpha   90.00
_cell.angle_beta   90.00
_cell.angle_gamma   90.00
#
_symmetry.space_group_name_H-M   'P 1'
#
loop_
_entity.id
_entity.type
_entity.pdbx_description
1 polymer ?
#
loop_
_entity_poly.entity_id
_entity_poly.type
_entity_poly.pdbx_seq_one_letter_code
_entity_poly.pdbx_strand_id
1 'polypeptide(L)'
;MSEPNVIVMGLGNLLWADEGFGIRLAERLYAHYHWPESVEIVDGGTQGLNLLGYVEQASHLLLLDAIDYGLAPGTLQTYAGEKVPSYLSAKKMSLHQNSFSEVLALADIRGHLPAHIALVGLQPVQLDDYGGSLTDIARAQLPAAEQAALTQLAAWGIAPQKIDETRCLNYECLSLENYEGVRIRQYRVTLER
;
A
#
# COMPACT_ATOMS: atom_id res chain seq x y z
N MET A 1 -18.53 23.53 2.05
CA MET A 1 -17.58 22.56 1.47
C MET A 1 -17.89 21.23 2.13
N SER A 2 -18.16 20.18 1.36
CA SER A 2 -18.40 18.84 1.93
C SER A 2 -17.14 18.35 2.64
N GLU A 3 -17.30 17.54 3.69
CA GLU A 3 -16.17 16.90 4.36
C GLU A 3 -15.36 16.05 3.36
N PRO A 4 -14.04 15.98 3.51
CA PRO A 4 -13.18 15.23 2.59
C PRO A 4 -13.44 13.72 2.74
N ASN A 5 -13.88 13.06 1.68
CA ASN A 5 -13.86 11.60 1.60
C ASN A 5 -12.45 11.13 1.21
N VAL A 6 -11.76 10.44 2.11
CA VAL A 6 -10.35 10.06 1.99
C VAL A 6 -10.24 8.54 1.90
N ILE A 7 -9.61 8.06 0.84
CA ILE A 7 -9.29 6.64 0.67
C ILE A 7 -7.78 6.45 0.81
N VAL A 8 -7.37 5.61 1.75
CA VAL A 8 -5.98 5.16 1.89
C VAL A 8 -5.91 3.73 1.40
N MET A 9 -5.19 3.49 0.31
CA MET A 9 -5.20 2.21 -0.39
C MET A 9 -3.83 1.57 -0.42
N GLY A 10 -3.71 0.39 0.20
CA GLY A 10 -2.57 -0.49 0.06
C GLY A 10 -2.66 -1.28 -1.24
N LEU A 11 -1.69 -1.12 -2.13
CA LEU A 11 -1.55 -1.91 -3.34
C LEU A 11 -0.44 -2.95 -3.17
N GLY A 12 -0.53 -4.02 -3.96
CA GLY A 12 0.51 -5.02 -4.04
C GLY A 12 0.01 -6.44 -3.85
N ASN A 13 0.92 -7.34 -3.50
CA ASN A 13 0.63 -8.75 -3.34
C ASN A 13 1.40 -9.32 -2.15
N LEU A 14 0.67 -9.68 -1.09
CA LEU A 14 1.24 -10.24 0.13
C LEU A 14 2.07 -11.51 -0.08
N LEU A 15 1.88 -12.21 -1.20
CA LEU A 15 2.54 -13.47 -1.50
C LEU A 15 3.86 -13.30 -2.27
N TRP A 16 4.27 -12.08 -2.59
CA TRP A 16 5.42 -11.79 -3.48
C TRP A 16 6.43 -10.85 -2.80
N ALA A 17 7.02 -11.30 -1.69
CA ALA A 17 8.07 -10.58 -0.96
C ALA A 17 7.74 -9.09 -0.74
N ASP A 18 8.58 -8.17 -1.23
CA ASP A 18 8.40 -6.73 -1.02
C ASP A 18 7.20 -6.15 -1.79
N GLU A 19 6.64 -6.89 -2.76
CA GLU A 19 5.38 -6.51 -3.44
C GLU A 19 4.23 -6.36 -2.44
N GLY A 20 4.30 -7.03 -1.28
CA GLY A 20 3.30 -6.91 -0.22
C GLY A 20 3.40 -5.62 0.61
N PHE A 21 4.41 -4.76 0.39
CA PHE A 21 4.71 -3.64 1.29
C PHE A 21 3.54 -2.66 1.46
N GLY A 22 2.88 -2.29 0.36
CA GLY A 22 1.75 -1.35 0.41
C GLY A 22 0.60 -1.86 1.27
N ILE A 23 0.25 -3.13 1.12
CA ILE A 23 -0.77 -3.80 1.95
C ILE A 23 -0.32 -3.88 3.41
N ARG A 24 0.93 -4.28 3.69
CA ARG A 24 1.46 -4.33 5.07
C ARG A 24 1.43 -2.97 5.75
N LEU A 25 1.65 -1.90 4.99
CA LEU A 25 1.53 -0.54 5.49
C LEU A 25 0.07 -0.16 5.79
N ALA A 26 -0.86 -0.51 4.91
CA ALA A 26 -2.29 -0.32 5.14
C ALA A 26 -2.79 -1.09 6.37
N GLU A 27 -2.40 -2.36 6.52
CA GLU A 27 -2.69 -3.18 7.71
C GLU A 27 -2.21 -2.50 9.00
N ARG A 28 -1.00 -1.95 8.98
CA ARG A 28 -0.39 -1.27 10.12
C ARG A 28 -1.12 0.04 10.47
N LEU A 29 -1.52 0.82 9.47
CA LEU A 29 -2.33 2.03 9.65
C LEU A 29 -3.74 1.70 10.19
N TYR A 30 -4.33 0.61 9.74
CA TYR A 30 -5.63 0.16 10.24
C TYR A 30 -5.55 -0.34 11.70
N ALA A 31 -4.52 -1.13 12.02
CA ALA A 31 -4.36 -1.74 13.33
C ALA A 31 -4.05 -0.73 14.44
N HIS A 32 -3.24 0.30 14.16
CA HIS A 32 -2.73 1.21 15.19
C HIS A 32 -3.59 2.46 15.43
N TYR A 33 -4.59 2.71 14.60
CA TYR A 33 -5.35 3.96 14.64
C TYR A 33 -6.85 3.80 14.50
N HIS A 34 -7.58 4.64 15.24
CA HIS A 34 -8.96 4.98 14.96
C HIS A 34 -9.00 6.15 13.98
N TRP A 35 -9.71 5.96 12.88
CA TRP A 35 -9.85 6.92 11.80
C TRP A 35 -11.19 7.68 11.88
N PRO A 36 -11.26 8.94 11.44
CA PRO A 36 -12.55 9.63 11.24
C PRO A 36 -13.43 8.86 10.25
N GLU A 37 -14.76 9.01 10.35
CA GLU A 37 -15.72 8.36 9.43
C GLU A 37 -15.48 8.70 7.95
N SER A 38 -14.85 9.84 7.69
CA SER A 38 -14.52 10.30 6.35
C SER A 38 -13.24 9.66 5.78
N VAL A 39 -12.62 8.71 6.48
CA VAL A 39 -11.38 8.03 6.07
C VAL A 39 -11.60 6.53 6.03
N GLU A 40 -11.35 5.92 4.89
CA GLU A 40 -11.42 4.47 4.69
C GLU A 40 -10.01 3.93 4.37
N ILE A 41 -9.59 2.89 5.10
CA ILE A 41 -8.37 2.15 4.81
C ILE A 41 -8.74 0.89 4.02
N VAL A 42 -8.20 0.75 2.81
CA VAL A 42 -8.57 -0.29 1.85
C VAL A 42 -7.35 -1.16 1.52
N ASP A 43 -7.50 -2.47 1.62
CA ASP A 43 -6.60 -3.40 0.92
C ASP A 43 -7.04 -3.48 -0.56
N GLY A 44 -6.30 -2.77 -1.41
CA GLY A 44 -6.55 -2.77 -2.85
C GLY A 44 -5.95 -3.97 -3.56
N GLY A 45 -5.01 -4.68 -2.93
CA GLY A 45 -4.31 -5.83 -3.49
C GLY A 45 -3.86 -5.60 -4.93
N THR A 46 -4.24 -6.56 -5.78
CA THR A 46 -4.02 -6.52 -7.23
C THR A 46 -5.34 -6.38 -8.01
N GLN A 47 -6.36 -5.73 -7.44
CA GLN A 47 -7.74 -5.85 -7.93
C GLN A 47 -8.10 -5.03 -9.19
N GLY A 48 -7.21 -4.18 -9.70
CA GLY A 48 -7.41 -3.44 -10.95
C GLY A 48 -8.73 -2.67 -10.98
N LEU A 49 -9.53 -2.83 -12.05
CA LEU A 49 -10.80 -2.13 -12.27
C LEU A 49 -11.84 -2.26 -11.16
N ASN A 50 -11.78 -3.29 -10.31
CA ASN A 50 -12.68 -3.40 -9.15
C ASN A 50 -12.46 -2.26 -8.13
N LEU A 51 -11.32 -1.57 -8.20
CA LEU A 51 -10.98 -0.43 -7.35
C LEU A 51 -11.59 0.89 -7.85
N LEU A 52 -12.18 0.92 -9.06
CA LEU A 52 -12.70 2.14 -9.67
C LEU A 52 -13.72 2.84 -8.77
N GLY A 53 -14.63 2.11 -8.14
CA GLY A 53 -15.64 2.71 -7.26
C GLY A 53 -15.02 3.47 -6.08
N TYR A 54 -13.97 2.91 -5.46
CA TYR A 54 -13.23 3.59 -4.40
C TYR A 54 -12.51 4.84 -4.90
N VAL A 55 -11.94 4.79 -6.10
CA VAL A 55 -11.27 5.94 -6.70
C VAL A 55 -12.27 7.04 -7.05
N GLU A 56 -13.40 6.72 -7.69
CA GLU A 56 -14.39 7.72 -8.12
C GLU A 56 -15.10 8.42 -6.94
N GLN A 57 -15.24 7.75 -5.79
CA GLN A 57 -15.84 8.35 -4.59
C GLN A 57 -14.86 9.20 -3.78
N ALA A 58 -13.55 9.04 -4.00
CA ALA A 58 -12.51 9.70 -3.20
C ALA A 58 -12.34 11.16 -3.62
N SER A 59 -12.40 12.06 -2.64
CA SER A 59 -11.90 13.42 -2.82
C SER A 59 -10.37 13.48 -2.68
N HIS A 60 -9.82 12.62 -1.82
CA HIS A 60 -8.40 12.46 -1.56
C HIS A 60 -8.04 10.97 -1.61
N LEU A 61 -7.01 10.63 -2.37
CA LEU A 61 -6.53 9.26 -2.54
C LEU A 61 -5.06 9.16 -2.13
N LEU A 62 -4.77 8.41 -1.09
CA LEU A 62 -3.40 8.07 -0.67
C LEU A 62 -3.08 6.64 -1.04
N LEU A 63 -2.11 6.46 -1.93
CA LEU A 63 -1.63 5.16 -2.36
C LEU A 63 -0.42 4.74 -1.54
N LEU A 64 -0.35 3.45 -1.20
CA LEU A 64 0.75 2.81 -0.49
C LEU A 64 1.23 1.64 -1.36
N ASP A 65 2.49 1.62 -1.77
CA ASP A 65 2.97 0.63 -2.75
C ASP A 65 4.49 0.34 -2.64
N ALA A 66 4.95 -0.75 -3.26
CA ALA A 66 6.36 -1.01 -3.56
C ALA A 66 6.64 -0.74 -5.03
N ILE A 67 7.45 0.27 -5.33
CA ILE A 67 7.68 0.76 -6.69
C ILE A 67 9.18 0.76 -6.98
N ASP A 68 9.57 0.17 -8.11
CA ASP A 68 10.94 0.25 -8.60
C ASP A 68 11.21 1.63 -9.22
N TYR A 69 11.81 2.51 -8.42
CA TYR A 69 12.26 3.84 -8.84
C TYR A 69 13.67 3.84 -9.45
N GLY A 70 14.36 2.69 -9.49
CA GLY A 70 15.79 2.61 -9.78
C GLY A 70 16.68 3.28 -8.72
N LEU A 71 16.20 3.37 -7.47
CA LEU A 71 16.91 3.93 -6.32
C LEU A 71 17.57 2.82 -5.48
N ALA A 72 18.25 3.21 -4.39
CA ALA A 72 18.79 2.23 -3.44
C ALA A 72 17.64 1.46 -2.75
N PRO A 73 17.73 0.13 -2.60
CA PRO A 73 16.71 -0.66 -1.92
C PRO A 73 16.39 -0.15 -0.51
N GLY A 74 15.11 -0.13 -0.15
CA GLY A 74 14.64 0.44 1.12
C GLY A 74 14.41 1.96 1.10
N THR A 75 14.71 2.64 -0.01
CA THR A 75 14.45 4.08 -0.12
C THR A 75 12.94 4.34 -0.15
N LEU A 76 12.46 5.19 0.74
CA LEU A 76 11.08 5.69 0.74
C LEU A 76 10.97 6.96 -0.11
N GLN A 77 9.90 7.07 -0.86
CA GLN A 77 9.53 8.26 -1.60
C GLN A 77 8.07 8.64 -1.32
N THR A 78 7.81 9.93 -1.25
CA THR A 78 6.45 10.47 -1.16
C THR A 78 6.23 11.46 -2.29
N TYR A 79 5.17 11.23 -3.06
CA TYR A 79 4.77 12.08 -4.16
C TYR A 79 3.34 12.56 -3.95
N ALA A 80 3.05 13.78 -4.40
CA ALA A 80 1.71 14.35 -4.35
C ALA A 80 1.41 15.13 -5.64
N GLY A 81 0.14 15.15 -6.03
CA GLY A 81 -0.37 15.87 -7.18
C GLY A 81 -0.11 15.18 -8.52
N GLU A 82 -0.01 15.99 -9.58
CA GLU A 82 -0.02 15.55 -10.99
C GLU A 82 1.10 14.56 -11.38
N LYS A 83 2.15 14.44 -10.54
CA LYS A 83 3.25 13.50 -10.81
C LYS A 83 2.89 12.06 -10.46
N VAL A 84 1.89 11.80 -9.61
CA VAL A 84 1.58 10.44 -9.13
C VAL A 84 1.22 9.47 -10.27
N PRO A 85 0.31 9.81 -11.22
CA PRO A 85 -0.01 8.93 -12.35
C PRO A 85 1.21 8.54 -13.19
N SER A 86 2.17 9.46 -13.34
CA SER A 86 3.40 9.18 -14.09
C SER A 86 4.30 8.13 -13.43
N TYR A 87 4.35 8.07 -12.09
CA TYR A 87 5.13 7.05 -11.38
C TYR A 87 4.49 5.66 -11.46
N LEU A 88 3.15 5.59 -11.45
CA LEU A 88 2.41 4.34 -11.64
C LEU A 88 2.50 3.80 -13.08
N SER A 89 2.94 4.65 -14.02
CA SER A 89 3.03 4.34 -15.45
C SER A 89 4.47 4.15 -15.95
N ALA A 90 5.49 4.41 -15.13
CA ALA A 90 6.88 4.50 -15.57
C ALA A 90 7.71 3.22 -15.31
N LYS A 91 8.13 2.54 -16.40
CA LYS A 91 9.16 1.45 -16.53
C LYS A 91 9.00 0.18 -15.68
N LYS A 92 9.07 -0.99 -16.35
CA LYS A 92 9.13 -2.36 -15.77
C LYS A 92 8.29 -2.52 -14.49
N MET A 93 7.02 -2.17 -14.60
CA MET A 93 6.05 -2.27 -13.51
C MET A 93 5.52 -3.70 -13.39
N SER A 94 5.18 -4.11 -12.17
CA SER A 94 4.45 -5.36 -11.95
C SER A 94 3.07 -5.30 -12.61
N LEU A 95 2.48 -6.46 -12.92
CA LEU A 95 1.20 -6.57 -13.63
C LEU A 95 0.07 -5.75 -12.96
N HIS A 96 0.11 -5.60 -11.64
CA HIS A 96 -0.94 -4.91 -10.88
C HIS A 96 -0.75 -3.38 -10.82
N GLN A 97 0.47 -2.88 -11.06
CA GLN A 97 0.72 -1.44 -11.19
C GLN A 97 0.22 -0.91 -12.54
N ASN A 98 0.42 -1.71 -13.61
CA ASN A 98 -0.21 -1.43 -14.90
C ASN A 98 -1.73 -1.37 -14.77
N SER A 99 -2.36 -2.30 -14.04
CA SER A 99 -3.82 -2.30 -13.89
C SER A 99 -4.34 -1.13 -13.06
N PHE A 100 -3.59 -0.61 -12.08
CA PHE A 100 -4.03 0.57 -11.33
C PHE A 100 -3.93 1.88 -12.12
N SER A 101 -2.95 2.01 -13.01
CA SER A 101 -2.87 3.16 -13.92
C SER A 101 -4.09 3.28 -14.83
N GLU A 102 -4.66 2.15 -15.26
CA GLU A 102 -5.91 2.08 -16.04
C GLU A 102 -7.12 2.55 -15.23
N VAL A 103 -7.16 2.25 -13.92
CA VAL A 103 -8.21 2.73 -13.01
C VAL A 103 -8.21 4.26 -12.94
N LEU A 104 -7.04 4.87 -12.73
CA LEU A 104 -6.90 6.33 -12.66
C LEU A 104 -7.28 6.98 -14.00
N ALA A 105 -6.81 6.42 -15.12
CA ALA A 105 -7.14 6.92 -16.45
C ALA A 105 -8.65 6.84 -16.73
N LEU A 106 -9.31 5.75 -16.34
CA LEU A 106 -10.76 5.60 -16.52
C LEU A 106 -11.56 6.55 -15.62
N ALA A 107 -11.15 6.75 -14.37
CA ALA A 107 -11.74 7.74 -13.48
C ALA A 107 -11.63 9.16 -14.06
N ASP A 108 -10.47 9.51 -14.63
CA ASP A 108 -10.25 10.80 -15.31
C ASP A 108 -11.14 10.98 -16.55
N ILE A 109 -11.18 9.97 -17.44
CA ILE A 109 -12.08 9.97 -18.61
C ILE A 109 -13.55 10.16 -18.20
N ARG A 110 -13.94 9.63 -17.04
CA ARG A 110 -15.30 9.73 -16.50
C ARG A 110 -15.55 11.01 -15.69
N GLY A 111 -14.52 11.84 -15.47
CA GLY A 111 -14.61 13.10 -14.74
C GLY A 111 -14.68 12.94 -13.22
N HIS A 112 -14.21 11.81 -12.68
CA HIS A 112 -14.22 11.48 -11.25
C HIS A 112 -12.81 11.18 -10.72
N LEU A 113 -11.76 11.73 -11.34
CA LEU A 113 -10.42 11.64 -10.78
C LEU A 113 -10.38 12.41 -9.43
N PRO A 114 -9.83 11.82 -8.35
CA PRO A 114 -9.70 12.51 -7.08
C PRO A 114 -8.94 13.83 -7.22
N ALA A 115 -9.45 14.89 -6.59
CA ALA A 115 -8.84 16.21 -6.63
C ALA A 115 -7.43 16.23 -5.99
N HIS A 116 -7.20 15.34 -5.04
CA HIS A 116 -5.93 15.18 -4.35
C HIS A 116 -5.47 13.73 -4.40
N ILE A 117 -4.29 13.50 -4.96
CA ILE A 117 -3.67 12.18 -5.01
C ILE A 117 -2.26 12.29 -4.42
N ALA A 118 -1.92 11.34 -3.56
CA ALA A 118 -0.57 11.16 -3.04
C ALA A 118 -0.18 9.68 -3.04
N LEU A 119 1.13 9.43 -2.98
CA LEU A 119 1.73 8.11 -3.00
C LEU A 119 2.86 8.07 -1.99
N VAL A 120 2.85 7.09 -1.10
CA VAL A 120 4.00 6.68 -0.29
C VAL A 120 4.48 5.35 -0.83
N GLY A 121 5.67 5.33 -1.42
CA GLY A 121 6.20 4.11 -2.01
C GLY A 121 7.61 3.77 -1.53
N LEU A 122 7.87 2.47 -1.45
CA LEU A 122 9.18 1.90 -1.12
C LEU A 122 9.88 1.38 -2.38
N GLN A 123 11.17 1.68 -2.53
CA GLN A 123 12.04 0.94 -3.45
C GLN A 123 12.25 -0.49 -2.92
N PRO A 124 11.75 -1.53 -3.61
CA PRO A 124 11.87 -2.91 -3.16
C PRO A 124 13.31 -3.42 -3.27
N VAL A 125 13.63 -4.43 -2.46
CA VAL A 125 14.85 -5.25 -2.60
C VAL A 125 14.57 -6.42 -3.53
N GLN A 126 13.44 -7.10 -3.33
CA GLN A 126 13.07 -8.31 -4.05
C GLN A 126 11.56 -8.35 -4.32
N LEU A 127 11.20 -8.45 -5.60
CA LEU A 127 9.81 -8.62 -6.05
C LEU A 127 9.50 -10.04 -6.55
N ASP A 128 10.52 -10.76 -7.03
CA ASP A 128 10.35 -12.06 -7.70
C ASP A 128 10.56 -13.26 -6.75
N ASP A 129 9.89 -13.27 -5.58
CA ASP A 129 9.94 -14.38 -4.61
C ASP A 129 8.55 -14.79 -4.15
N TYR A 130 8.00 -15.79 -4.86
CA TYR A 130 6.68 -16.34 -4.57
C TYR A 130 6.65 -17.10 -3.23
N GLY A 131 5.69 -16.75 -2.39
CA GLY A 131 5.59 -17.21 -1.01
C GLY A 131 6.60 -16.53 -0.08
N GLY A 132 7.35 -15.55 -0.58
CA GLY A 132 8.23 -14.64 0.16
C GLY A 132 7.44 -13.66 1.01
N SER A 133 7.96 -13.31 2.18
CA SER A 133 7.50 -12.15 2.95
C SER A 133 8.44 -10.98 2.74
N LEU A 134 8.11 -9.80 3.30
CA LEU A 134 8.96 -8.62 3.24
C LEU A 134 10.40 -8.95 3.64
N THR A 135 11.35 -8.48 2.83
CA THR A 135 12.76 -8.49 3.21
C THR A 135 12.98 -7.68 4.49
N ASP A 136 14.05 -7.95 5.22
CA ASP A 136 14.35 -7.25 6.47
C ASP A 136 14.48 -5.74 6.26
N ILE A 137 15.03 -5.31 5.10
CA ILE A 137 15.16 -3.91 4.73
C ILE A 137 13.78 -3.28 4.53
N ALA A 138 12.90 -3.90 3.74
CA ALA A 138 11.55 -3.39 3.52
C ALA A 138 10.75 -3.33 4.83
N ARG A 139 10.80 -4.41 5.62
CA ARG A 139 10.13 -4.49 6.92
C ARG A 139 10.60 -3.40 7.88
N ALA A 140 11.90 -3.12 7.94
CA ALA A 140 12.46 -2.08 8.80
C ALA A 140 11.98 -0.67 8.42
N GLN A 141 11.49 -0.47 7.20
CA GLN A 141 10.95 0.81 6.74
C GLN A 141 9.47 1.03 7.06
N LEU A 142 8.73 0.01 7.52
CA LEU A 142 7.30 0.16 7.85
C LEU A 142 7.00 1.30 8.83
N PRO A 143 7.76 1.52 9.93
CA PRO A 143 7.51 2.65 10.83
C PRO A 143 7.76 4.01 10.17
N ALA A 144 8.79 4.12 9.32
CA ALA A 144 9.10 5.36 8.61
C ALA A 144 8.05 5.67 7.53
N ALA A 145 7.57 4.65 6.83
CA ALA A 145 6.53 4.78 5.82
C ALA A 145 5.16 5.12 6.44
N GLU A 146 4.84 4.56 7.61
CA GLU A 146 3.66 4.95 8.40
C GLU A 146 3.73 6.42 8.77
N GLN A 147 4.87 6.90 9.26
CA GLN A 147 5.05 8.30 9.58
C GLN A 147 4.92 9.20 8.35
N ALA A 148 5.40 8.76 7.17
CA ALA A 148 5.22 9.49 5.92
C ALA A 148 3.73 9.57 5.52
N ALA A 149 2.99 8.46 5.63
CA ALA A 149 1.55 8.43 5.37
C ALA A 149 0.78 9.36 6.32
N LEU A 150 1.07 9.31 7.62
CA LEU A 150 0.47 10.19 8.62
C LEU A 150 0.78 11.67 8.36
N THR A 151 2.01 11.98 7.91
CA THR A 151 2.39 13.34 7.55
C THR A 151 1.61 13.85 6.34
N GLN A 152 1.42 12.99 5.33
CA GLN A 152 0.61 13.31 4.16
C GLN A 152 -0.87 13.51 4.52
N LEU A 153 -1.44 12.66 5.38
CA LEU A 153 -2.81 12.77 5.87
C LEU A 153 -3.01 14.04 6.71
N ALA A 154 -2.05 14.38 7.57
CA ALA A 154 -2.06 15.62 8.33
C ALA A 154 -2.03 16.87 7.42
N ALA A 155 -1.32 16.80 6.28
CA ALA A 155 -1.34 17.87 5.28
C ALA A 155 -2.72 18.05 4.62
N TRP A 156 -3.59 17.04 4.67
CA TRP A 156 -5.00 17.11 4.27
C TRP A 156 -5.94 17.44 5.45
N GLY A 157 -5.41 17.74 6.63
CA GLY A 157 -6.19 18.03 7.83
C GLY A 157 -6.77 16.79 8.52
N ILE A 158 -6.30 15.59 8.17
CA ILE A 158 -6.73 14.33 8.79
C ILE A 158 -5.79 13.98 9.94
N ALA A 159 -6.36 13.76 11.12
CA ALA A 159 -5.61 13.35 12.31
C ALA A 159 -6.28 12.10 12.93
N PRO A 160 -5.64 10.92 12.84
CA PRO A 160 -6.14 9.73 13.52
C PRO A 160 -5.85 9.75 15.03
N GLN A 161 -6.54 8.90 15.78
CA GLN A 161 -6.25 8.64 17.19
C GLN A 161 -5.55 7.29 17.34
N LYS A 162 -4.45 7.22 18.09
CA LYS A 162 -3.79 5.93 18.38
C LYS A 162 -4.69 5.05 19.23
N ILE A 163 -4.70 3.76 18.94
CA ILE A 163 -5.40 2.74 19.72
C ILE A 163 -4.44 1.65 20.19
N ASP A 164 -4.86 0.93 21.23
CA ASP A 164 -4.10 -0.17 21.85
C ASP A 164 -4.85 -1.52 21.68
N GLU A 165 -5.73 -1.59 20.69
CA GLU A 165 -6.56 -2.76 20.39
C GLU A 165 -6.00 -3.56 19.21
N THR A 166 -6.13 -4.89 19.27
CA THR A 166 -5.77 -5.77 18.15
C THR A 166 -6.90 -5.79 17.12
N ARG A 167 -6.67 -5.18 15.96
CA ARG A 167 -7.56 -5.24 14.79
C ARG A 167 -6.77 -5.63 13.56
N CYS A 168 -7.39 -6.40 12.68
CA CYS A 168 -6.79 -6.81 11.42
C CYS A 168 -7.61 -6.28 10.25
N LEU A 169 -6.95 -5.71 9.24
CA LEU A 169 -7.59 -5.31 7.99
C LEU A 169 -7.99 -6.54 7.16
N ASN A 170 -7.15 -7.58 7.21
CA ASN A 170 -7.28 -8.82 6.46
C ASN A 170 -7.55 -10.03 7.37
N TYR A 171 -7.82 -11.18 6.75
CA TYR A 171 -7.95 -12.46 7.46
C TYR A 171 -6.72 -12.74 8.34
N GLU A 172 -6.94 -13.22 9.56
CA GLU A 172 -5.86 -13.47 10.54
C GLU A 172 -4.75 -14.38 9.99
N CYS A 173 -5.07 -15.35 9.12
CA CYS A 173 -4.07 -16.24 8.50
C CYS A 173 -3.10 -15.51 7.56
N LEU A 174 -3.46 -14.32 7.07
CA LEU A 174 -2.62 -13.48 6.22
C LEU A 174 -1.84 -12.43 7.02
N SER A 175 -2.11 -12.27 8.32
CA SER A 175 -1.33 -11.38 9.18
C SER A 175 0.16 -11.74 9.12
N LEU A 176 1.03 -10.74 9.22
CA LEU A 176 2.47 -10.94 9.08
C LEU A 176 3.00 -12.02 10.04
N GLU A 177 2.52 -12.01 11.29
CA GLU A 177 2.87 -12.99 12.31
C GLU A 177 2.42 -14.41 11.94
N ASN A 178 1.18 -14.62 11.52
CA ASN A 178 0.69 -15.95 11.16
C ASN A 178 1.25 -16.44 9.82
N TYR A 179 1.34 -15.56 8.83
CA TYR A 179 1.90 -15.89 7.52
C TYR A 179 3.35 -16.35 7.65
N GLU A 180 4.15 -15.69 8.51
CA GLU A 180 5.54 -16.06 8.76
C GLU A 180 5.70 -17.19 9.78
N GLY A 181 4.88 -17.21 10.83
CA GLY A 181 4.93 -18.20 11.90
C GLY A 181 4.46 -19.59 11.45
N VAL A 182 3.51 -19.63 10.50
CA VAL A 182 3.03 -20.86 9.86
C VAL A 182 3.76 -21.13 8.54
N ARG A 183 4.69 -20.24 8.11
CA ARG A 183 5.68 -20.54 7.06
C ARG A 183 6.56 -21.65 7.63
N ILE A 184 6.15 -22.87 7.36
CA ILE A 184 6.75 -24.03 7.99
C ILE A 184 8.25 -23.95 7.72
N ARG A 185 9.05 -24.27 8.73
CA ARG A 185 10.46 -24.67 8.63
C ARG A 185 10.65 -25.91 7.71
N GLN A 186 9.87 -26.03 6.64
CA GLN A 186 9.78 -27.16 5.71
C GLN A 186 10.68 -27.00 4.49
N TYR A 187 11.29 -25.83 4.27
CA TYR A 187 12.40 -25.67 3.32
C TYR A 187 13.78 -25.78 3.99
N ARG A 188 13.87 -26.51 5.12
CA ARG A 188 15.14 -26.99 5.69
C ARG A 188 15.19 -28.52 5.83
N VAL A 189 14.49 -29.23 4.95
CA VAL A 189 14.66 -30.68 4.75
C VAL A 189 14.89 -30.97 3.27
N THR A 190 15.90 -30.34 2.69
CA THR A 190 16.70 -30.92 1.60
C THR A 190 17.97 -30.09 1.54
N LEU A 191 19.02 -30.51 2.26
CA LEU A 191 20.45 -30.14 2.09
C LEU A 191 21.29 -30.42 3.36
N GLU A 192 20.89 -31.33 4.24
CA GLU A 192 21.84 -31.98 5.15
C GLU A 192 21.55 -33.48 5.20
N ARG A 193 22.32 -34.21 4.38
CA ARG A 193 22.75 -35.62 4.47
C ARG A 193 21.72 -36.74 4.63
#